data_AF-A0A2E9WB92-F1
#
_entry.id   AF-A0A2E9WB92-F1
#
_cell.length_a   1.000
_cell.length_b   1.000
_cell.length_c   1.000
_cell.angle_alpha   90.00
_cell.angle_beta   90.00
_cell.angle_gamma   90.00
#
_symmetry.space_group_name_H-M   'P 1'
#
loop_
_entity.id
_entity.type
_entity.pdbx_description
1 polymer ?
#
loop_
_entity_poly.entity_id
_entity_poly.type
_entity_poly.pdbx_seq_one_letter_code
_entity_poly.pdbx_strand_id
1 'polypeptide(L)' 'MTDGPLSRYRAKITNGELSHDPMQELCAEKLQSLKNALSHYEPATGSGGWRERFGLTRRRDEPTPPSGLYIYG' A
#
# COMPACT_ATOMS: atom_id res chain seq x y z
N MET A 1 8.14 2.71 17.90
CA MET A 1 8.05 3.40 16.60
C MET A 1 7.50 2.39 15.60
N THR A 2 6.35 2.63 14.99
CA THR A 2 5.79 1.75 13.96
C THR A 2 6.69 1.75 12.73
N ASP A 3 7.18 0.59 12.30
CA ASP A 3 7.96 0.48 11.05
C ASP A 3 7.05 0.82 9.85
N GLY A 4 7.52 1.71 8.99
CA GLY A 4 6.75 2.20 7.85
C GLY A 4 7.38 3.41 7.16
N PRO A 5 6.80 3.87 6.03
CA PRO A 5 7.37 4.93 5.22
C PRO A 5 7.65 6.23 5.99
N LEU A 6 6.71 6.69 6.83
CA LEU A 6 6.87 7.94 7.58
C LEU A 6 7.96 7.83 8.66
N SER A 7 8.04 6.71 9.38
CA SER A 7 9.07 6.52 10.40
C SER A 7 10.46 6.40 9.78
N ARG A 8 10.58 5.76 8.61
CA ARG A 8 11.84 5.70 7.84
C ARG A 8 12.27 7.06 7.29
N TYR A 9 11.33 7.86 6.78
CA TYR A 9 11.64 9.24 6.36
C TYR A 9 12.17 10.06 7.53
N ARG A 10 11.47 10.05 8.67
CA ARG A 10 11.89 10.80 9.87
C ARG A 10 13.25 10.33 10.40
N ALA A 11 13.53 9.02 10.37
CA ALA A 11 14.84 8.50 10.73
C ALA A 11 15.96 9.06 9.82
N LYS A 12 15.73 9.19 8.52
CA LYS A 12 16.69 9.80 7.58
C LYS A 12 16.94 11.27 7.89
N ILE A 13 15.91 12.03 8.28
CA ILE A 13 16.06 13.41 8.74
C ILE A 13 16.91 13.46 10.02
N THR A 14 16.58 12.62 11.01
CA THR A 14 17.32 12.56 12.28
C THR A 14 18.78 12.16 12.09
N ASN A 15 19.06 11.26 11.15
CA ASN A 15 20.42 10.83 10.81
C ASN A 15 21.18 11.85 9.96
N GLY A 16 20.56 12.93 9.49
CA GLY A 16 21.16 13.89 8.57
C GLY A 16 21.37 13.36 7.15
N GLU A 17 20.75 12.23 6.79
CA GLU A 17 20.79 11.68 5.42
C GLU A 17 19.93 12.49 4.45
N LEU A 18 18.92 13.18 4.97
CA LEU A 18 18.01 14.04 4.22
C LEU A 18 17.81 15.38 4.96
N SER A 19 17.70 16.46 4.20
CA SER A 19 17.16 17.72 4.71
C SER A 19 15.64 17.64 4.81
N HIS A 20 15.06 18.34 5.79
CA HIS A 20 13.60 18.38 5.92
C HIS A 20 12.97 19.09 4.72
N ASP A 21 12.03 18.41 4.06
CA ASP A 21 11.21 18.93 2.99
C ASP A 21 9.73 18.59 3.29
N PRO A 22 8.85 19.60 3.43
CA PRO A 22 7.43 19.37 3.69
C PRO A 22 6.73 18.50 2.63
N MET A 23 7.13 18.58 1.35
CA MET A 23 6.51 17.78 0.29
C MET A 23 6.93 16.31 0.37
N GLN A 24 8.18 16.04 0.77
CA GLN A 24 8.64 14.67 1.01
C GLN A 24 8.00 14.07 2.27
N GLU A 25 7.81 14.87 3.32
CA GLU A 25 7.09 14.40 4.52
C GLU A 25 5.64 14.04 4.17
N LEU A 26 4.94 14.88 3.41
CA LEU A 26 3.59 14.59 2.94
C LEU A 26 3.54 13.30 2.09
N CYS A 27 4.50 13.10 1.18
CA CYS A 27 4.59 11.85 0.43
C CYS A 27 4.76 10.64 1.35
N ALA A 28 5.61 10.74 2.37
CA ALA A 28 5.81 9.67 3.35
C ALA A 28 4.55 9.37 4.17
N GLU A 29 3.75 10.40 4.52
CA GLU A 29 2.45 10.24 5.16
C GLU A 29 1.42 9.51 4.27
N LYS A 30 1.37 9.86 2.98
CA LYS A 30 0.47 9.18 2.02
C LYS A 30 0.88 7.72 1.81
N LEU A 31 2.17 7.43 1.72
CA LEU A 31 2.69 6.07 1.65
C LEU A 31 2.39 5.28 2.93
N GLN A 32 2.50 5.90 4.10
CA GLN A 32 2.12 5.27 5.36
C GLN A 32 0.63 4.90 5.39
N SER A 33 -0.21 5.80 4.89
CA SER A 33 -1.67 5.58 4.79
C SER A 33 -1.98 4.42 3.85
N LEU A 34 -1.32 4.37 2.69
CA LEU A 34 -1.46 3.26 1.75
C LEU A 34 -0.97 1.93 2.34
N LYS A 35 0.19 1.92 3.03
CA LYS A 35 0.69 0.75 3.75
C LYS A 35 -0.36 0.23 4.74
N ASN A 36 -1.02 1.12 5.47
CA ASN A 36 -2.06 0.73 6.44
C ASN A 36 -3.28 0.12 5.72
N ALA A 37 -3.73 0.72 4.62
CA ALA A 37 -4.83 0.18 3.82
C ALA A 37 -4.50 -1.20 3.22
N LEU A 38 -3.26 -1.41 2.79
CA LEU A 38 -2.79 -2.68 2.24
C LEU A 38 -2.51 -3.75 3.31
N SER A 39 -2.35 -3.40 4.58
CA SER A 39 -1.94 -4.34 5.63
C SER A 39 -2.93 -5.50 5.85
N HIS A 40 -4.19 -5.31 5.43
CA HIS A 40 -5.25 -6.30 5.51
C HIS A 40 -5.92 -6.53 4.15
N TYR A 41 -5.34 -6.02 3.07
CA TYR A 41 -5.89 -6.20 1.74
C TYR A 41 -5.38 -7.49 1.14
N GLU A 42 -6.27 -8.46 0.97
CA GLU A 42 -6.01 -9.70 0.25
C GLU A 42 -6.77 -9.65 -1.08
N PRO A 43 -6.11 -9.36 -2.21
CA PRO A 43 -6.78 -9.39 -3.51
C PRO A 43 -7.25 -10.81 -3.79
N ALA A 44 -8.43 -10.94 -4.39
CA ALA A 44 -8.89 -12.23 -4.93
C ALA A 44 -8.07 -12.57 -6.19
N THR A 45 -6.78 -12.89 -6.03
CA THR A 45 -5.98 -13.44 -7.10
C THR A 45 -6.42 -14.88 -7.30
N GLY A 46 -7.15 -15.09 -8.40
CA GLY A 46 -7.74 -16.37 -8.77
C GLY A 46 -6.73 -17.51 -8.68
N SER A 47 -6.82 -18.29 -7.61
CA SER A 47 -6.33 -19.67 -7.54
C SER A 47 -7.36 -20.60 -8.18
N GLY A 48 -7.84 -20.18 -9.35
CA GLY A 48 -8.80 -20.89 -10.16
C GLY A 48 -8.10 -21.98 -10.92
N GLY A 49 -7.92 -23.14 -10.28
CA GLY A 49 -7.74 -24.39 -11.02
C GLY A 49 -8.79 -24.46 -12.13
N TRP A 50 -8.46 -25.11 -13.24
CA TRP A 50 -9.28 -25.30 -14.47
C TRP A 50 -10.82 -25.14 -14.34
N ARG A 51 -11.46 -25.61 -13.26
CA ARG A 51 -12.88 -25.40 -12.91
C ARG A 51 -13.35 -23.92 -12.87
N GLU A 52 -12.52 -22.99 -12.43
CA GLU A 52 -12.86 -21.55 -12.42
C GLU A 52 -12.86 -20.96 -13.84
N ARG A 53 -11.99 -21.47 -14.72
CA ARG A 53 -11.95 -21.09 -16.15
C ARG A 53 -13.16 -21.58 -16.93
N PHE A 54 -13.84 -22.64 -16.47
CA PHE A 54 -15.09 -23.14 -17.04
C PHE A 54 -16.35 -22.53 -16.41
N GLY A 55 -16.22 -21.52 -15.55
CA GLY A 55 -17.37 -20.77 -15.00
C GLY A 55 -18.23 -21.56 -14.02
N LEU A 56 -17.70 -22.62 -13.40
CA LEU A 56 -18.43 -23.52 -12.50
C LEU A 56 -18.30 -23.13 -11.01
N THR A 57 -17.71 -21.99 -10.67
CA THR A 57 -17.62 -21.50 -9.29
C THR A 57 -18.53 -20.31 -9.04
N ARG A 58 -19.02 -20.19 -7.81
CA ARG A 58 -19.74 -19.02 -7.31
C ARG A 58 -18.73 -17.87 -7.17
N ARG A 59 -18.97 -16.73 -7.84
CA ARG A 59 -18.18 -15.50 -7.64
C ARG A 59 -18.12 -15.20 -6.14
N ARG A 60 -16.92 -15.22 -5.56
CA ARG A 60 -16.68 -14.67 -4.22
C ARG A 60 -16.86 -13.15 -4.33
N ASP A 61 -17.45 -12.54 -3.30
CA ASP A 61 -17.47 -11.08 -3.19
C ASP A 61 -16.03 -10.59 -3.13
N GLU A 62 -15.58 -9.93 -4.20
CA GLU A 62 -14.22 -9.40 -4.29
C GLU A 62 -14.08 -8.21 -3.33
N PRO A 63 -13.05 -8.19 -2.46
CA PRO A 63 -12.84 -7.05 -1.59
C PRO A 63 -12.53 -5.81 -2.43
N THR A 64 -13.23 -4.71 -2.15
CA THR A 64 -13.00 -3.44 -2.85
C THR A 64 -11.54 -3.01 -2.70
N PRO A 65 -10.79 -2.80 -3.80
CA PRO A 65 -9.39 -2.42 -3.72
C PRO A 65 -9.24 -1.04 -3.06
N PRO A 66 -8.20 -0.84 -2.22
CA PRO A 66 -7.90 0.48 -1.69
C PRO A 66 -7.49 1.44 -2.83
N SER A 67 -7.76 2.73 -2.65
CA SER A 67 -7.33 3.75 -3.61
C SER A 67 -5.81 3.78 -3.73
N GLY A 68 -5.30 3.73 -4.96
CA GLY A 68 -3.87 3.87 -5.24
C GLY A 68 -3.35 5.27 -4.96
N LEU A 69 -2.02 5.42 -4.97
CA LEU A 69 -1.34 6.69 -4.78
C LEU A 69 -0.66 7.12 -6.08
N TYR A 70 -0.93 8.34 -6.53
CA TYR A 70 -0.22 9.00 -7.63
C TYR A 70 0.71 10.07 -7.04
N ILE A 71 2.00 9.98 -7.34
CA ILE A 71 3.03 10.93 -6.89
C ILE A 71 3.67 11.54 -8.12
N TYR A 72 3.84 12.85 -8.11
CA TYR A 72 4.56 13.61 -9.13
C TYR A 72 5.48 14.60 -8.42
N GLY A 73 6.61 14.94 -9.04
CA GLY A 73 7.64 15.80 -8.46
C GLY A 73 8.88 15.80 -9.31
#